data_AF-A0A6G3XND9-F1
#
_entry.id   AF-A0A6G3XND9-F1
#
_cell.length_a   1.000
_cell.length_b   1.000
_cell.length_c   1.000
_cell.angle_alpha   90.00
_cell.angle_beta   90.00
_cell.angle_gamma   90.00
#
_symmetry.space_group_name_H-M   'P 1'
#
loop_
_entity.id
_entity.type
_entity.pdbx_description
1 polymer ?
#
loop_
_entity_poly.entity_id
_entity_poly.type
_entity_poly.pdbx_seq_one_letter_code
_entity_poly.pdbx_strand_id
1 'polypeptide(L)'
;VDTAAALLAETPGVLVVPMTLLRQEYRDEIFGGLASRRIPVRHVALSPEETILRSRIAGREEYPGDEEQSERVRRWAYEHIGPYRDALGWITEDAHVIDNSALTPRGTAELIAEAVRNGNAAPCPIVQSPEPTAETVAAGVLLFDEQDRVLLVDPT
;
A
#
# COMPACT_ATOMS: atom_id res chain seq x y z
N VAL A 1 -9.46 4.47 0.41
CA VAL A 1 -9.76 3.15 1.02
C VAL A 1 -11.12 2.63 0.59
N ASP A 2 -12.20 3.37 0.81
CA ASP A 2 -13.56 2.91 0.47
C ASP A 2 -13.74 2.58 -1.01
N THR A 3 -13.14 3.36 -1.91
CA THR A 3 -13.13 3.05 -3.35
C THR A 3 -12.50 1.68 -3.65
N ALA A 4 -11.37 1.34 -3.01
CA ALA A 4 -10.72 0.05 -3.21
C ALA A 4 -11.59 -1.10 -2.68
N ALA A 5 -12.20 -0.91 -1.51
CA ALA A 5 -13.12 -1.89 -0.93
C ALA A 5 -14.36 -2.11 -1.82
N ALA A 6 -14.95 -1.03 -2.34
CA ALA A 6 -16.08 -1.11 -3.26
C ALA A 6 -15.69 -1.83 -4.56
N LEU A 7 -14.55 -1.48 -5.17
CA LEU A 7 -14.09 -2.14 -6.39
C LEU A 7 -13.86 -3.65 -6.19
N LEU A 8 -13.27 -4.05 -5.06
CA LEU A 8 -13.04 -5.46 -4.72
C LEU A 8 -14.34 -6.22 -4.40
N ALA A 9 -15.40 -5.53 -3.97
CA ALA A 9 -16.71 -6.14 -3.78
C ALA A 9 -17.41 -6.42 -5.12
N GLU A 10 -17.19 -5.56 -6.12
CA GLU A 10 -17.86 -5.64 -7.42
C GLU A 10 -17.07 -6.44 -8.47
N THR A 11 -15.75 -6.52 -8.33
CA THR A 11 -14.87 -7.17 -9.33
C THR A 11 -14.07 -8.31 -8.71
N PRO A 12 -14.15 -9.54 -9.26
CA PRO A 12 -13.29 -10.63 -8.81
C PRO A 12 -11.84 -10.39 -9.25
N GLY A 13 -10.89 -10.62 -8.35
CA GLY A 13 -9.46 -10.65 -8.68
C GLY A 13 -8.59 -9.73 -7.82
N VAL A 14 -7.42 -9.38 -8.36
CA VAL A 14 -6.44 -8.52 -7.70
C VAL A 14 -6.61 -7.09 -8.18
N LEU A 15 -6.76 -6.15 -7.25
CA LEU A 15 -6.71 -4.72 -7.54
C LEU A 15 -5.25 -4.24 -7.54
N VAL A 16 -4.80 -3.69 -8.67
CA VAL A 16 -3.46 -3.08 -8.81
C VAL A 16 -3.61 -1.56 -8.71
N VAL A 17 -2.88 -0.94 -7.78
CA VAL A 17 -2.94 0.51 -7.53
C VAL A 17 -1.56 1.14 -7.73
N PRO A 18 -1.27 1.72 -8.91
CA PRO A 18 -0.02 2.46 -9.10
C PRO A 18 -0.09 3.78 -8.31
N MET A 19 0.91 4.03 -7.47
CA MET A 19 0.97 5.22 -6.62
C MET A 19 2.41 5.63 -6.33
N THR A 20 2.65 6.92 -6.15
CA THR A 20 3.90 7.46 -5.62
C THR A 20 3.76 7.64 -4.11
N LEU A 21 4.30 6.71 -3.32
CA LEU A 21 4.24 6.72 -1.86
C LEU A 21 5.62 7.03 -1.27
N LEU A 22 5.89 8.30 -1.01
CA LEU A 22 7.20 8.78 -0.52
C LEU A 22 7.19 9.20 0.95
N ARG A 23 6.01 9.23 1.57
CA ARG A 23 5.79 9.59 2.96
C ARG A 23 5.32 8.37 3.74
N GLN A 24 6.09 7.95 4.72
CA GLN A 24 5.80 6.73 5.49
C GLN A 24 4.47 6.85 6.25
N GLU A 25 4.15 8.01 6.82
CA GLU A 25 2.91 8.21 7.56
C GLU A 25 1.67 8.09 6.66
N TYR A 26 1.78 8.55 5.41
CA TYR A 26 0.70 8.44 4.45
C TYR A 26 0.52 7.00 3.96
N ARG A 27 1.61 6.26 3.79
CA ARG A 27 1.57 4.81 3.55
C ARG A 27 0.85 4.11 4.71
N ASP A 28 1.18 4.45 5.95
CA ASP A 28 0.57 3.83 7.14
C ASP A 28 -0.93 4.12 7.24
N GLU A 29 -1.35 5.35 6.93
CA GLU A 29 -2.76 5.72 6.86
C GLU A 29 -3.52 4.86 5.84
N ILE A 30 -3.01 4.76 4.60
CA ILE A 30 -3.65 3.99 3.54
C ILE A 30 -3.69 2.51 3.91
N PHE A 31 -2.57 1.95 4.36
CA PHE A 31 -2.44 0.51 4.61
C PHE A 31 -3.22 0.09 5.85
N GLY A 32 -3.21 0.92 6.91
CA GLY A 32 -4.07 0.72 8.08
C GLY A 32 -5.55 0.78 7.72
N GLY A 33 -5.95 1.73 6.87
CA GLY A 33 -7.32 1.81 6.37
C GLY A 33 -7.74 0.57 5.57
N LEU A 34 -6.87 0.06 4.68
CA LEU A 34 -7.13 -1.18 3.94
C LEU A 34 -7.17 -2.41 4.86
N ALA A 35 -6.27 -2.49 5.84
CA ALA A 35 -6.23 -3.56 6.81
C ALA A 35 -7.50 -3.62 7.70
N SER A 36 -8.04 -2.46 8.09
CA SER A 36 -9.31 -2.40 8.85
C SER A 36 -10.51 -2.98 8.08
N ARG A 37 -10.43 -2.98 6.74
CA ARG A 37 -11.40 -3.62 5.85
C ARG A 37 -11.04 -5.08 5.52
N ARG A 38 -10.03 -5.65 6.19
CA ARG A 38 -9.45 -6.98 5.93
C ARG A 38 -8.95 -7.17 4.50
N ILE A 39 -8.48 -6.10 3.86
CA ILE A 39 -7.90 -6.15 2.52
C ILE A 39 -6.38 -6.35 2.65
N PRO A 40 -5.83 -7.51 2.25
CA PRO A 40 -4.40 -7.74 2.30
C PRO A 40 -3.69 -6.90 1.23
N VAL A 41 -2.65 -6.17 1.64
CA VAL A 41 -1.85 -5.33 0.76
C VAL A 41 -0.51 -6.00 0.50
N ARG A 42 -0.04 -5.99 -0.75
CA ARG A 42 1.34 -6.34 -1.12
C ARG A 42 1.99 -5.09 -1.67
N HIS A 43 3.02 -4.58 -1.00
CA HIS A 43 3.74 -3.39 -1.41
C HIS A 43 4.93 -3.79 -2.28
N VAL A 44 4.96 -3.29 -3.50
CA VAL A 44 6.04 -3.54 -4.46
C VAL A 44 6.62 -2.20 -4.87
N ALA A 45 7.93 -2.05 -4.73
CA ALA A 45 8.64 -0.84 -5.11
C ALA A 45 9.51 -1.10 -6.34
N LEU A 46 9.36 -0.26 -7.36
CA LEU A 46 10.26 -0.26 -8.51
C LEU A 46 11.45 0.64 -8.18
N SER A 47 12.67 0.08 -8.23
CA SER A 47 13.89 0.80 -7.88
C SER A 47 14.93 0.71 -9.00
N PRO A 48 14.69 1.39 -10.14
CA PRO A 48 15.72 1.52 -11.16
C PRO A 48 16.85 2.45 -10.69
N GLU A 49 18.02 2.27 -11.28
CA GLU A 49 19.14 3.21 -11.16
C GLU A 49 18.72 4.63 -11.57
N GLU A 50 19.25 5.64 -10.88
CA GLU A 50 18.82 7.04 -11.06
C GLU A 50 18.99 7.51 -12.51
N THR A 51 20.08 7.11 -13.16
CA THR A 51 20.36 7.46 -14.57
C THR A 51 19.32 6.87 -15.52
N ILE A 52 18.87 5.65 -15.26
CA ILE A 52 17.82 4.98 -16.03
C ILE A 52 16.47 5.64 -15.76
N LEU A 53 16.17 5.98 -14.51
CA LEU A 53 14.95 6.70 -14.16
C LEU A 53 14.85 8.05 -14.88
N ARG A 54 15.93 8.84 -14.84
CA ARG A 54 16.02 10.13 -15.54
C ARG A 54 15.84 9.97 -17.05
N SER A 55 16.50 8.98 -17.65
CA SER A 55 16.36 8.69 -19.09
C SER A 55 14.92 8.33 -19.47
N ARG A 56 14.24 7.52 -18.65
CA ARG A 56 12.82 7.17 -18.85
C ARG A 56 11.89 8.37 -18.70
N ILE A 57 12.16 9.28 -17.76
CA ILE A 57 11.39 10.52 -17.62
C ILE A 57 11.60 11.40 -18.86
N ALA A 58 12.84 11.56 -19.33
CA ALA A 58 13.15 12.36 -20.51
C ALA A 58 12.42 11.87 -21.78
N GLY A 59 12.33 10.55 -21.96
CA GLY A 59 11.63 9.94 -23.11
C GLY A 59 10.13 9.74 -22.93
N ARG A 60 9.53 10.16 -21.81
CA ARG A 60 8.11 9.95 -21.52
C ARG A 60 7.24 10.94 -22.32
N GLU A 61 6.28 10.39 -23.06
CA GLU A 61 5.13 11.10 -23.65
C GLU A 61 3.86 10.54 -23.02
N GLU A 62 3.38 11.21 -21.95
CA GLU A 62 2.21 10.73 -21.19
C GLU A 62 0.91 11.07 -21.91
N TYR A 63 0.87 12.21 -22.60
CA TYR A 63 -0.28 12.71 -23.33
C TYR A 63 0.07 12.93 -24.80
N PRO A 64 -0.07 11.89 -25.65
CA PRO A 64 0.24 12.01 -27.07
C PRO A 64 -0.55 13.12 -27.75
N GLY A 65 0.16 14.04 -28.42
CA GLY A 65 -0.44 15.22 -29.06
C GLY A 65 -0.66 16.42 -28.13
N ASP A 66 -0.29 16.34 -26.85
CA ASP A 66 -0.27 17.46 -25.90
C ASP A 66 1.11 17.54 -25.23
N GLU A 67 2.03 18.22 -25.91
CA GLU A 67 3.42 18.36 -25.46
C GLU A 67 3.52 19.18 -24.16
N GLU A 68 2.67 20.18 -23.98
CA GLU A 68 2.68 21.01 -22.78
C GLU A 68 2.32 20.18 -21.54
N GLN A 69 1.27 19.35 -21.63
CA GLN A 69 0.91 18.45 -20.54
C GLN A 69 1.96 17.37 -20.30
N SER A 70 2.55 16.80 -21.36
CA SER A 70 3.65 15.84 -21.22
C SER A 70 4.86 16.47 -20.51
N GLU A 71 5.22 17.72 -20.84
CA GLU A 71 6.29 18.44 -20.15
C GLU A 71 6.00 18.72 -18.68
N ARG A 72 4.74 19.03 -18.35
CA ARG A 72 4.32 19.19 -16.94
C ARG A 72 4.51 17.89 -16.15
N VAL A 73 4.16 16.75 -16.73
CA VAL A 73 4.39 15.43 -16.11
C VAL A 73 5.88 15.14 -15.95
N ARG A 74 6.71 15.44 -16.97
CA ARG A 74 8.17 15.26 -16.88
C ARG A 74 8.78 16.10 -15.76
N ARG A 75 8.39 17.38 -15.67
CA ARG A 75 8.84 18.28 -14.59
C ARG A 75 8.48 17.74 -13.21
N TRP A 76 7.20 17.37 -13.02
CA TRP A 76 6.73 16.77 -11.78
C TRP A 76 7.54 15.52 -11.43
N ALA A 77 7.80 14.63 -12.39
CA ALA A 77 8.57 13.42 -12.16
C ALA A 77 10.03 13.71 -11.74
N TYR A 78 10.67 14.71 -12.34
CA TYR A 78 12.02 15.13 -11.93
C TYR A 78 12.06 15.69 -10.51
N GLU A 79 11.07 16.49 -10.12
CA GLU A 79 10.94 17.05 -8.77
C GLU A 79 10.81 15.95 -7.69
N HIS A 80 10.27 14.77 -8.06
CA HIS A 80 10.08 13.65 -7.14
C HIS A 80 11.29 12.70 -7.03
N ILE A 81 12.35 12.87 -7.84
CA ILE A 81 13.56 12.01 -7.75
C ILE A 81 14.26 12.19 -6.39
N GLY A 82 14.44 13.43 -5.94
CA GLY A 82 15.05 13.72 -4.64
C GLY A 82 14.25 13.11 -3.48
N PRO A 83 12.96 13.47 -3.35
CA PRO A 83 12.08 12.87 -2.34
C PRO A 83 12.02 11.34 -2.37
N TYR A 84 12.07 10.72 -3.56
CA TYR A 84 12.12 9.27 -3.67
C TYR A 84 13.39 8.69 -3.06
N ARG A 85 14.55 9.31 -3.34
CA ARG A 85 15.83 8.87 -2.78
C ARG A 85 15.88 9.01 -1.26
N ASP A 86 15.32 10.10 -0.73
CA ASP A 86 15.24 10.32 0.71
C ASP A 86 14.34 9.27 1.39
N ALA A 87 13.31 8.79 0.68
CA ALA A 87 12.38 7.77 1.15
C ALA A 87 12.89 6.32 0.99
N LEU A 88 13.96 6.07 0.22
CA LEU A 88 14.41 4.71 -0.09
C LEU A 88 14.72 3.87 1.15
N GLY A 89 15.25 4.49 2.21
CA GLY A 89 15.57 3.79 3.45
C GLY A 89 14.37 2.99 3.98
N TRP A 90 13.24 3.67 4.24
CA TRP A 90 12.04 3.00 4.76
C TRP A 90 11.32 2.19 3.67
N ILE A 91 11.32 2.62 2.41
CA ILE A 91 10.63 1.90 1.32
C ILE A 91 11.26 0.51 1.12
N THR A 92 12.58 0.41 1.15
CA THR A 92 13.28 -0.87 0.92
C THR A 92 13.11 -1.86 2.07
N GLU A 93 12.82 -1.37 3.27
CA GLU A 93 12.45 -2.19 4.43
C GLU A 93 10.99 -2.66 4.36
N ASP A 94 10.10 -1.84 3.80
CA ASP A 94 8.65 -2.08 3.80
C ASP A 94 8.10 -2.83 2.58
N ALA A 95 8.75 -2.67 1.42
CA ALA A 95 8.27 -3.16 0.14
C ALA A 95 9.12 -4.31 -0.43
N HIS A 96 8.48 -5.14 -1.26
CA HIS A 96 9.23 -6.02 -2.15
C HIS A 96 9.85 -5.20 -3.28
N VAL A 97 11.17 -5.03 -3.23
CA VAL A 97 11.91 -4.19 -4.18
C VAL A 97 12.22 -4.96 -5.46
N ILE A 98 11.92 -4.34 -6.60
CA ILE A 98 12.28 -4.83 -7.92
C ILE A 98 13.16 -3.77 -8.60
N ASP A 99 14.43 -4.11 -8.85
CA ASP A 99 15.22 -3.38 -9.82
C ASP A 99 14.70 -3.69 -11.22
N ASN A 100 14.09 -2.68 -11.85
CA ASN A 100 13.57 -2.80 -13.20
C ASN A 100 14.41 -2.03 -14.22
N SER A 101 15.66 -1.67 -13.90
CA SER A 101 16.55 -0.88 -14.77
C SER A 101 16.69 -1.49 -16.16
N ALA A 102 16.96 -2.79 -16.22
CA ALA A 102 17.14 -3.52 -17.48
C ALA A 102 15.83 -4.14 -18.04
N LEU A 103 14.71 -3.96 -17.33
CA LEU A 103 13.46 -4.62 -17.69
C LEU A 103 12.58 -3.73 -18.57
N THR A 104 11.86 -4.37 -19.48
CA THR A 104 10.74 -3.73 -20.19
C THR A 104 9.52 -3.61 -19.26
N PRO A 105 8.50 -2.79 -19.60
CA PRO A 105 7.27 -2.75 -18.83
C PRO A 105 6.60 -4.13 -18.69
N ARG A 106 6.59 -4.92 -19.77
CA ARG A 106 6.06 -6.30 -19.75
C ARG A 106 6.87 -7.20 -18.81
N GLY A 107 8.19 -7.19 -18.93
CA GLY A 107 9.06 -8.01 -18.07
C GLY A 107 8.94 -7.61 -16.60
N THR A 108 8.78 -6.30 -16.32
CA THR A 108 8.50 -5.81 -14.97
C THR A 108 7.17 -6.37 -14.45
N ALA A 109 6.10 -6.30 -15.25
CA ALA A 109 4.79 -6.82 -14.85
C ALA A 109 4.80 -8.33 -14.62
N GLU A 110 5.50 -9.09 -15.47
CA GLU A 110 5.67 -10.54 -15.32
C GLU A 110 6.38 -10.88 -14.01
N LEU A 111 7.45 -10.16 -13.69
CA LEU A 111 8.22 -10.35 -12.46
C LEU A 111 7.42 -9.99 -11.20
N ILE A 112 6.66 -8.89 -11.22
CA ILE A 112 5.72 -8.54 -10.14
C ILE A 112 4.72 -9.67 -9.94
N ALA A 113 4.10 -10.13 -11.03
CA ALA A 113 3.07 -11.15 -10.95
C ALA A 113 3.63 -12.49 -10.44
N GLU A 114 4.87 -12.83 -10.82
CA GLU A 114 5.58 -14.00 -10.28
C GLU A 114 5.88 -13.86 -8.80
N ALA A 115 6.41 -12.71 -8.35
CA ALA A 115 6.69 -12.45 -6.95
C ALA A 115 5.43 -12.57 -6.08
N VAL A 116 4.28 -12.10 -6.59
CA VAL A 116 2.98 -12.24 -5.92
C VAL A 116 2.51 -13.69 -5.88
N ARG A 117 2.60 -14.43 -7.01
CA ARG A 117 2.14 -15.83 -7.09
C ARG A 117 2.96 -16.76 -6.18
N ASN A 118 4.26 -16.56 -6.12
CA ASN A 118 5.17 -17.43 -5.37
C ASN A 118 5.32 -16.99 -3.90
N GLY A 119 4.70 -15.88 -3.50
CA GLY A 119 4.72 -15.38 -2.12
C GLY A 119 5.96 -14.56 -1.75
N ASN A 120 6.89 -14.32 -2.67
CA ASN A 120 8.07 -13.49 -2.46
C ASN A 120 7.71 -12.03 -2.16
N ALA A 121 6.66 -11.52 -2.81
CA ALA A 121 5.99 -10.29 -2.41
C ALA A 121 4.96 -10.64 -1.32
N ALA A 122 5.45 -10.82 -0.10
CA ALA A 122 4.62 -11.15 1.05
C ALA A 122 3.61 -10.01 1.33
N PRO A 123 2.41 -10.32 1.85
CA PRO A 123 1.52 -9.29 2.35
C PRO A 123 2.24 -8.45 3.41
N CYS A 124 2.06 -7.14 3.33
CA CYS A 124 2.57 -6.23 4.36
C CYS A 124 1.97 -6.67 5.70
N PRO A 125 2.78 -6.76 6.77
CA PRO A 125 2.26 -7.10 8.07
C PRO A 125 1.18 -6.07 8.41
N ILE A 126 0.01 -6.56 8.81
CA ILE A 126 -0.95 -5.70 9.48
C ILE A 126 -0.19 -5.22 10.70
N VAL A 127 0.04 -3.91 10.81
CA VAL A 127 0.43 -3.32 12.09
C VAL A 127 -0.74 -3.63 13.01
N GLN A 128 -0.68 -4.76 13.69
CA GLN A 128 -1.50 -4.94 14.87
C GLN A 128 -1.08 -3.77 15.75
N SER A 129 -2.06 -2.98 16.21
CA SER A 129 -1.82 -2.09 17.33
C SER A 129 -0.98 -2.85 18.35
N PRO A 130 0.07 -2.24 18.93
CA PRO A 130 0.91 -2.93 19.91
C PRO A 130 0.01 -3.70 20.86
N GLU A 131 0.34 -4.97 21.16
CA GLU A 131 -0.43 -5.78 22.11
C GLU A 131 -0.79 -4.88 23.29
N PRO A 132 -2.07 -4.78 23.67
CA PRO A 132 -2.48 -3.88 24.73
C PRO A 132 -1.65 -4.21 25.97
N THR A 133 -0.72 -3.32 26.32
CA THR A 133 0.17 -3.48 27.48
C THR A 133 -0.58 -3.30 28.81
N ALA A 134 -1.88 -3.03 28.74
CA ALA A 134 -2.79 -2.98 29.87
C ALA A 134 -3.86 -4.05 29.66
N GLU A 135 -4.16 -4.79 30.73
CA GLU A 135 -5.31 -5.68 30.78
C GLU A 135 -6.56 -4.92 30.33
N THR A 136 -7.22 -5.40 29.28
CA THR A 136 -8.55 -4.95 28.91
C THR A 136 -9.48 -5.29 30.08
N VAL A 137 -9.78 -4.31 30.94
CA VAL A 137 -10.84 -4.43 31.94
C VAL A 137 -12.16 -4.45 31.17
N ALA A 138 -12.63 -5.64 30.82
CA ALA A 138 -14.00 -5.85 30.38
C ALA A 138 -14.93 -5.59 31.58
N ALA A 139 -15.50 -4.39 31.66
CA ALA A 139 -16.58 -4.13 32.60
C ALA A 139 -17.85 -4.81 32.07
N GLY A 140 -18.08 -6.06 32.46
CA GLY A 140 -19.34 -6.74 32.22
C GLY A 140 -20.45 -6.10 33.05
N VAL A 141 -21.53 -5.66 32.39
CA VAL A 141 -22.75 -5.24 33.10
C VAL A 141 -23.54 -6.51 33.45
N LEU A 142 -23.73 -6.77 34.74
CA LEU A 142 -24.59 -7.84 35.23
C LEU A 142 -25.95 -7.26 35.61
N LEU A 143 -27.00 -7.74 34.95
CA LEU A 143 -28.39 -7.45 35.32
C LEU A 143 -28.94 -8.62 36.12
N PHE A 144 -29.53 -8.31 37.27
CA PHE A 144 -30.14 -9.28 38.18
C PHE A 144 -31.66 -9.13 38.13
N ASP A 145 -32.39 -10.24 38.14
CA ASP A 145 -33.84 -10.24 38.36
C ASP A 145 -34.23 -10.65 39.79
N GLU A 146 -35.51 -10.60 40.10
CA GLU A 146 -36.07 -10.97 41.42
C GLU A 146 -35.91 -12.47 41.75
N GLN A 147 -35.37 -13.27 40.84
CA GLN A 147 -35.09 -14.70 41.00
C GLN A 147 -33.59 -15.02 41.00
N ASP A 148 -32.72 -14.02 41.22
CA ASP A 148 -31.25 -14.14 41.25
C ASP A 148 -30.62 -14.70 39.95
N ARG A 149 -31.29 -14.55 38.81
CA ARG A 149 -30.73 -14.94 37.50
C ARG A 149 -29.91 -13.78 36.93
N VAL A 150 -28.85 -14.13 36.19
CA VAL A 150 -27.86 -13.18 35.69
C VAL A 150 -27.85 -13.19 34.16
N LEU A 151 -27.95 -12.00 33.55
CA LEU A 151 -27.67 -11.78 32.13
C LEU A 151 -26.33 -11.06 31.99
N LEU A 152 -25.39 -11.69 31.29
CA LEU A 152 -24.12 -11.08 30.90
C LEU A 152 -24.29 -10.43 29.53
N VAL A 153 -24.11 -9.11 29.46
CA VAL A 153 -24.12 -8.37 28.19
C VAL A 153 -22.69 -8.02 27.83
N ASP A 154 -22.23 -8.49 26.66
CA ASP A 154 -20.94 -8.11 26.08
C ASP A 154 -21.09 -6.73 25.40
N PRO A 155 -20.38 -5.69 25.85
CA PRO A 155 -20.42 -4.38 25.21
C PRO A 155 -19.55 -4.41 23.94
N THR A 156 -20.17 -4.66 22.79
CA THR A 156 -19.55 -4.45 21.46
C THR A 156 -19.32 -2.97 21.17
#